data_AF-A0A958F9F5-F1
#
_entry.id   AF-A0A958F9F5-F1
#
_cell.length_a   1.000
_cell.length_b   1.000
_cell.length_c   1.000
_cell.angle_alpha   90.00
_cell.angle_beta   90.00
_cell.angle_gamma   90.00
#
_symmetry.space_group_name_H-M   'P 1'
#
loop_
_entity.id
_entity.type
_entity.pdbx_description
1 polymer ?
#
loop_
_entity_poly.entity_id
_entity_poly.type
_entity_poly.pdbx_seq_one_letter_code
_entity_poly.pdbx_strand_id
1 'polypeptide(L)'
;VLAKISIPLAPTMSYNVHAGPALGFKLSESFDPEVNSDQDFFKSSDLGAVVGLGLKFNALVSFVTIDARYTLGLSNVSDSDTGEAKNRSLTLLVGLGF
;
A
#
# COMPACT_ATOMS: atom_id res chain seq x y z
N VAL A 1 -8.54 0.08 -4.28
CA VAL A 1 -9.41 0.61 -3.18
C VAL A 1 -10.84 0.25 -3.51
N LEU A 2 -11.51 -0.52 -2.65
CA LEU A 2 -12.87 -1.00 -2.93
C LEU A 2 -13.93 -0.14 -2.19
N ALA A 3 -13.59 0.37 -1.00
CA ALA A 3 -14.41 1.30 -0.25
C ALA A 3 -13.61 2.55 0.14
N LYS A 4 -14.21 3.73 -0.06
CA LYS A 4 -13.71 5.02 0.44
C LYS A 4 -14.88 5.81 0.99
N ILE A 5 -14.75 6.26 2.23
CA ILE A 5 -15.71 7.14 2.90
C ILE A 5 -15.02 8.48 3.09
N SER A 6 -15.69 9.57 2.68
CA SER A 6 -15.22 10.93 2.87
C SER A 6 -16.18 11.67 3.80
N ILE A 7 -15.65 12.16 4.92
CA ILE A 7 -16.37 12.87 5.96
C ILE A 7 -15.95 14.34 5.88
N PRO A 8 -16.85 15.26 5.49
CA PRO A 8 -16.55 16.69 5.54
C PRO A 8 -16.39 17.13 7.00
N LEU A 9 -15.25 17.74 7.32
CA LEU A 9 -14.97 18.27 8.67
C LEU A 9 -15.15 19.80 8.73
N ALA A 10 -14.87 20.48 7.62
CA ALA A 10 -15.05 21.92 7.45
C ALA A 10 -15.31 22.23 5.95
N PRO A 11 -15.76 23.45 5.58
CA PRO A 11 -15.99 23.83 4.18
C PRO A 11 -14.77 23.60 3.28
N THR A 12 -13.57 23.74 3.84
CA THR A 12 -12.29 23.57 3.14
C THR A 12 -11.57 22.27 3.50
N MET A 13 -12.16 21.36 4.30
CA MET A 13 -11.44 20.19 4.80
C MET A 13 -12.32 18.94 4.84
N SER A 14 -11.78 17.82 4.38
CA SER A 14 -12.44 16.51 4.44
C SER A 14 -11.47 15.43 4.92
N TYR A 15 -11.95 14.56 5.79
CA TYR A 15 -11.25 13.36 6.21
C TYR A 15 -11.72 12.16 5.39
N ASN A 16 -10.80 11.31 4.98
CA ASN A 16 -11.04 10.15 4.16
C ASN A 16 -10.61 8.90 4.91
N VAL A 17 -11.43 7.86 4.88
CA VAL A 17 -11.04 6.50 5.29
C VAL A 17 -11.25 5.59 4.09
N HIS A 18 -10.32 4.70 3.83
CA HIS A 18 -10.44 3.73 2.76
C HIS A 18 -9.92 2.36 3.16
N ALA A 19 -10.53 1.33 2.59
CA ALA A 19 -10.12 -0.05 2.78
C ALA A 19 -10.39 -0.88 1.53
N GLY A 20 -9.69 -1.99 1.40
CA GLY A 20 -9.98 -2.97 0.36
C GLY A 20 -8.92 -4.05 0.22
N PRO A 21 -9.14 -5.00 -0.70
CA PRO A 21 -8.12 -5.98 -1.05
C PRO A 21 -6.93 -5.31 -1.75
N ALA A 22 -5.77 -5.94 -1.63
CA ALA A 22 -4.54 -5.60 -2.32
C ALA A 22 -3.99 -6.84 -3.04
N LEU A 23 -3.45 -6.64 -4.24
CA LEU A 23 -2.76 -7.67 -5.01
C LEU A 23 -1.44 -7.08 -5.48
N GLY A 24 -0.33 -7.73 -5.14
CA GLY A 24 1.02 -7.39 -5.55
C GLY A 24 1.59 -8.45 -6.49
N PHE A 25 2.42 -8.02 -7.42
CA PHE A 25 3.16 -8.89 -8.33
C PHE A 25 4.65 -8.60 -8.21
N LYS A 26 5.46 -9.66 -8.10
CA LYS A 26 6.93 -9.56 -8.09
C LYS A 26 7.39 -9.16 -9.49
N LEU A 27 8.08 -8.02 -9.60
CA LEU A 27 8.62 -7.54 -10.88
C LEU A 27 10.07 -8.00 -11.11
N SER A 28 10.87 -7.96 -10.04
CA SER A 28 12.26 -8.39 -10.06
C SER A 28 12.68 -8.82 -8.66
N GLU A 29 13.69 -9.67 -8.60
CA GLU A 29 14.34 -10.12 -7.37
C GLU A 29 15.84 -10.05 -7.61
N SER A 30 16.59 -9.53 -6.64
CA SER A 30 18.05 -9.37 -6.75
C SER A 30 18.67 -9.67 -5.39
N PHE A 31 19.72 -10.47 -5.39
CA PHE A 31 20.51 -10.81 -4.20
C PHE A 31 21.93 -10.30 -4.33
N ASP A 32 22.59 -10.16 -3.18
CA ASP A 32 24.02 -9.92 -3.15
C ASP A 32 24.77 -11.07 -3.86
N PRO A 33 25.85 -10.77 -4.59
CA PRO A 33 26.55 -11.73 -5.43
C PRO A 33 27.21 -12.89 -4.65
N GLU A 34 27.34 -12.76 -3.33
CA GLU A 34 27.82 -13.83 -2.45
C GLU A 34 26.76 -14.92 -2.21
N VAL A 35 25.48 -14.60 -2.47
CA VAL A 35 24.36 -15.53 -2.42
C VAL A 35 24.23 -16.19 -3.80
N ASN A 36 24.99 -17.26 -4.01
CA ASN A 36 24.85 -18.09 -5.21
C ASN A 36 23.54 -18.89 -5.12
N SER A 37 22.48 -18.39 -5.74
CA SER A 37 21.22 -19.10 -5.88
C SER A 37 20.59 -18.80 -7.24
N ASP A 38 20.46 -19.83 -8.07
CA ASP A 38 19.61 -19.83 -9.27
C ASP A 38 18.12 -20.04 -8.92
N GLN A 39 17.77 -20.08 -7.63
CA GLN A 39 16.41 -20.27 -7.13
C GLN A 39 15.78 -18.96 -6.66
N ASP A 40 14.50 -18.77 -7.00
CA ASP A 40 13.64 -17.72 -6.47
C ASP A 40 13.37 -17.98 -4.98
N PHE A 41 13.52 -16.96 -4.13
CA PHE A 41 13.19 -17.08 -2.70
C PHE A 41 11.80 -16.53 -2.38
N PHE A 42 11.26 -15.70 -3.27
CA PHE A 42 9.95 -15.08 -3.10
C PHE A 42 8.96 -15.47 -4.19
N LYS A 43 7.70 -15.68 -3.81
CA LYS A 43 6.59 -15.97 -4.72
C LYS A 43 6.29 -14.78 -5.63
N SER A 44 5.76 -15.10 -6.81
CA SER A 44 5.44 -14.12 -7.84
C SER A 44 4.24 -13.22 -7.54
N SER A 45 3.37 -13.61 -6.60
CA SER A 45 2.15 -12.87 -6.26
C SER A 45 1.94 -12.78 -4.75
N ASP A 46 1.41 -11.65 -4.29
CA ASP A 46 1.07 -11.39 -2.89
C ASP A 46 -0.38 -10.89 -2.79
N LEU A 47 -1.20 -11.60 -2.02
CA LEU A 47 -2.56 -11.21 -1.65
C LEU A 47 -2.53 -10.51 -0.30
N GLY A 48 -3.14 -9.33 -0.24
CA GLY A 48 -3.18 -8.52 0.95
C GLY A 48 -4.50 -7.78 1.14
N ALA A 49 -4.52 -6.97 2.18
CA ALA A 49 -5.52 -5.95 2.42
C ALA A 49 -4.83 -4.60 2.67
N VAL A 50 -5.50 -3.53 2.27
CA VAL A 50 -5.05 -2.17 2.53
C VAL A 50 -6.10 -1.45 3.36
N VAL A 51 -5.63 -0.72 4.36
CA VAL A 51 -6.42 0.29 5.08
C VAL A 51 -5.70 1.62 5.02
N GLY A 52 -6.44 2.71 4.99
CA GLY A 52 -5.82 4.02 4.91
C GLY A 52 -6.74 5.13 5.35
N LEU A 53 -6.10 6.24 5.66
CA LEU A 53 -6.71 7.45 6.14
C LEU A 53 -6.06 8.64 5.44
N GLY A 54 -6.82 9.69 5.23
CA GLY A 54 -6.31 10.85 4.51
C GLY A 54 -7.06 12.13 4.82
N LEU A 55 -6.39 13.25 4.59
CA LEU A 55 -6.93 14.60 4.72
C LEU A 55 -6.89 15.25 3.36
N LYS A 56 -7.99 15.89 2.99
CA LYS A 56 -8.08 16.74 1.81
C LYS A 56 -8.36 18.17 2.26
N PHE A 57 -7.53 19.10 1.83
CA PHE A 57 -7.70 20.53 2.03
C PHE A 57 -8.06 21.17 0.69
N ASN A 58 -9.25 21.73 0.57
CA ASN A 58 -9.72 22.42 -0.63
C ASN A 58 -9.44 23.93 -0.50
N ALA A 59 -8.90 24.54 -1.55
CA ALA A 59 -8.61 25.95 -1.65
C ALA A 59 -9.07 26.49 -3.01
N LEU A 60 -10.24 27.14 -3.05
CA LEU A 60 -10.88 27.76 -4.22
C LEU A 60 -10.98 26.84 -5.47
N VAL A 61 -9.91 26.77 -6.26
CA VAL A 61 -9.78 25.95 -7.49
C VAL A 61 -8.82 24.76 -7.32
N SER A 62 -8.13 24.67 -6.20
CA SER A 62 -7.09 23.66 -5.95
C SER A 62 -7.39 22.83 -4.70
N PHE A 63 -6.69 21.71 -4.55
CA PHE A 63 -6.71 20.96 -3.32
C PHE A 63 -5.36 20.27 -3.05
N VAL A 64 -5.07 20.11 -1.77
CA VAL A 64 -3.94 19.34 -1.26
C VAL A 64 -4.48 18.09 -0.58
N THR A 65 -3.84 16.94 -0.79
CA THR A 65 -4.13 15.72 -0.04
C THR A 65 -2.91 15.23 0.72
N ILE A 66 -3.16 14.69 1.91
CA ILE A 66 -2.19 13.92 2.68
C ILE A 66 -2.85 12.59 2.99
N ASP A 67 -2.24 11.48 2.57
CA ASP A 67 -2.78 10.15 2.76
C ASP A 67 -1.74 9.25 3.43
N ALA A 68 -2.19 8.43 4.39
CA ALA A 68 -1.43 7.35 4.97
C ALA A 68 -2.14 6.02 4.67
N ARG A 69 -1.39 5.04 4.15
CA ARG A 69 -1.89 3.71 3.81
C ARG A 69 -1.03 2.65 4.46
N TYR A 70 -1.68 1.68 5.08
CA TYR A 70 -1.05 0.48 5.60
C TYR A 70 -1.51 -0.73 4.80
N THR A 71 -0.56 -1.41 4.18
CA THR A 71 -0.79 -2.65 3.42
C THR A 71 -0.32 -3.82 4.25
N LEU A 72 -1.22 -4.78 4.47
CA LEU A 72 -0.96 -6.03 5.17
C LEU A 72 -1.04 -7.19 4.18
N GLY A 73 0.09 -7.85 3.93
CA GLY A 73 0.15 -9.12 3.21
C GLY A 73 -0.51 -10.23 4.03
N LEU A 74 -1.46 -10.91 3.42
CA LEU A 74 -2.24 -12.00 4.01
C LEU A 74 -1.70 -13.37 3.55
N SER A 75 -1.13 -13.45 2.35
CA SER A 75 -0.46 -14.65 1.84
C SER A 75 1.01 -14.74 2.25
N ASN A 76 1.52 -15.97 2.36
CA ASN A 76 2.95 -16.21 2.48
C ASN A 76 3.64 -15.86 1.16
N VAL A 77 4.65 -14.99 1.21
CA VAL A 77 5.49 -14.63 0.06
C VAL A 77 6.79 -15.41 -0.01
N SER A 78 7.15 -16.18 1.02
CA SER A 78 8.29 -17.11 0.98
C SER A 78 8.00 -18.28 0.05
N ASP A 79 8.96 -18.62 -0.81
CA ASP A 79 8.93 -19.83 -1.63
C ASP A 79 9.61 -21.05 -0.96
N SER A 80 10.05 -20.89 0.30
CA SER A 80 10.53 -21.99 1.14
C SER A 80 9.38 -22.68 1.87
N ASP A 81 9.47 -24.01 1.98
CA ASP A 81 8.59 -24.85 2.81
C ASP A 81 8.82 -24.68 4.32
N THR A 82 9.92 -24.03 4.70
CA THR A 82 10.35 -23.88 6.11
C THR A 82 10.34 -22.41 6.54
N GLY A 83 9.17 -21.77 6.47
CA GLY A 83 8.97 -20.44 7.05
C GLY A 83 7.88 -19.61 6.38
N GLU A 84 7.28 -18.71 7.15
CA GLU A 84 6.36 -17.71 6.61
C GLU A 84 7.03 -16.34 6.56
N ALA A 85 6.98 -15.71 5.40
CA ALA A 85 7.26 -14.29 5.21
C ALA A 85 5.98 -13.62 4.71
N LYS A 86 5.63 -12.46 5.28
CA LYS A 86 4.44 -11.68 4.88
C LYS A 86 4.84 -10.23 4.66
N ASN A 87 4.39 -9.66 3.55
CA ASN A 87 4.68 -8.28 3.23
C ASN A 87 3.92 -7.31 4.15
N ARG A 88 4.55 -6.21 4.52
CA ARG A 88 3.92 -5.12 5.28
C ARG A 88 4.50 -3.81 4.80
N SER A 89 3.66 -2.86 4.40
CA SER A 89 4.12 -1.53 4.00
C SER A 89 3.31 -0.44 4.69
N LEU A 90 4.00 0.64 5.05
CA LEU A 90 3.39 1.92 5.39
C LEU A 90 3.77 2.90 4.29
N THR A 91 2.78 3.55 3.70
CA THR A 91 2.96 4.51 2.60
C THR A 91 2.37 5.84 3.01
N LEU A 92 3.16 6.90 2.87
CA LEU A 92 2.73 8.28 3.02
C LEU A 92 2.69 8.93 1.65
N LEU A 93 1.60 9.63 1.34
CA LEU A 93 1.39 10.29 0.06
C LEU A 93 1.03 11.76 0.30
N VAL A 94 1.61 12.65 -0.50
CA VAL A 94 1.20 14.05 -0.60
C VAL A 94 0.79 14.30 -2.04
N GLY A 95 -0.42 14.84 -2.23
CA GLY A 95 -1.00 15.11 -3.54
C GLY A 95 -1.37 16.58 -3.70
N LEU A 96 -1.23 17.09 -4.93
CA LEU A 96 -1.73 18.39 -5.35
C LEU A 96 -2.68 18.18 -6.53
N GLY A 97 -3.81 18.87 -6.52
CA GLY A 97 -4.78 18.89 -7.62
C GLY A 97 -5.31 20.30 -7.86
N PHE A 98 -5.75 20.56 -9.08
CA PHE A 98 -6.29 21.82 -9.58
C PHE A 98 -7.54 21.56 -10.43
#